data_AF-A0A0N0J8Y6-F1
#
_entry.id   AF-A0A0N0J8Y6-F1
#
_cell.length_a   1.000
_cell.length_b   1.000
_cell.length_c   1.000
_cell.angle_alpha   90.00
_cell.angle_beta   90.00
_cell.angle_gamma   90.00
#
_symmetry.space_group_name_H-M   'P 1'
#
loop_
_entity.id
_entity.type
_entity.pdbx_description
1 polymer ?
#
loop_
_entity_poly.entity_id
_entity_poly.type
_entity_poly.pdbx_seq_one_letter_code
_entity_poly.pdbx_strand_id
1 'polypeptide(L)'
;MAQQKLGVFASLSAGVGINHLSAGKFGRLRVLVPPLAEQKEIVERLEAAFEAVEEQERTIEWSMARAAAQRQNILRAAFSGQLVPQDSSDEPASVLLERIRAQRQAAVPSTKRKAGRPAKATA
;
A
#
# COMPACT_ATOMS: atom_id res chain seq x y z
N MET A 1 7.09 25.58 0.39
CA MET A 1 7.72 24.61 -0.55
C MET A 1 7.39 25.06 -1.97
N ALA A 2 8.16 26.00 -2.52
CA ALA A 2 7.94 26.46 -3.89
C ALA A 2 8.42 25.35 -4.83
N GLN A 3 7.49 24.69 -5.52
CA GLN A 3 7.83 23.77 -6.61
C GLN A 3 8.60 24.57 -7.66
N GLN A 4 9.90 24.27 -7.75
CA GLN A 4 10.73 24.79 -8.82
C GLN A 4 10.16 24.22 -10.12
N LYS A 5 9.45 25.05 -10.86
CA LYS A 5 8.83 24.72 -12.14
C LYS A 5 9.93 24.41 -13.15
N LEU A 6 10.39 23.16 -13.22
CA LEU A 6 11.35 22.72 -14.23
C LEU A 6 10.66 22.61 -15.60
N GLY A 7 11.25 23.25 -16.61
CA GLY A 7 10.86 23.08 -18.01
C GLY A 7 10.37 24.35 -18.70
N VAL A 8 10.60 24.40 -20.02
CA VAL A 8 10.30 25.55 -20.90
C VAL A 8 8.80 25.91 -20.90
N PHE A 9 7.91 24.92 -20.76
CA PHE A 9 6.47 25.16 -20.71
C PHE A 9 6.03 25.87 -19.43
N ALA A 10 6.65 25.53 -18.31
CA ALA A 10 6.26 26.04 -17.01
C ALA A 10 6.70 27.50 -16.82
N SER A 11 7.83 27.91 -17.43
CA SER A 11 8.29 29.31 -17.45
C SER A 11 7.46 30.22 -18.35
N LEU A 12 6.85 29.68 -19.41
CA LEU A 12 6.03 30.45 -20.35
C LEU A 12 4.55 30.52 -19.95
N SER A 13 4.10 29.59 -19.10
CA SER A 13 2.74 29.58 -18.54
C SER A 13 2.44 30.89 -17.77
N ALA A 14 1.19 31.37 -17.85
CA ALA A 14 0.74 32.54 -17.10
C ALA A 14 -0.60 32.28 -16.39
N GLY A 15 -0.87 33.10 -15.39
CA GLY A 15 -2.08 33.04 -14.55
C GLY A 15 -1.73 32.67 -13.11
N VAL A 16 -2.34 33.37 -12.15
CA VAL A 16 -2.14 33.15 -10.71
C VAL A 16 -3.01 31.98 -10.21
N GLY A 17 -4.21 31.79 -10.79
CA GLY A 17 -5.12 30.67 -10.46
C GLY A 17 -4.97 29.46 -11.39
N ILE A 18 -5.15 29.67 -12.70
CA ILE A 18 -4.95 28.62 -13.72
C ILE A 18 -3.71 28.97 -14.54
N ASN A 19 -2.64 28.18 -14.37
CA ASN A 19 -1.48 28.25 -15.23
C ASN A 19 -1.85 27.66 -16.60
N HIS A 20 -1.85 28.49 -17.64
CA HIS A 20 -2.08 28.02 -19.00
C HIS A 20 -1.04 28.62 -19.97
N LEU A 21 -0.85 27.95 -21.10
CA LEU A 21 -0.03 28.41 -22.19
C LEU A 21 -0.93 28.80 -23.35
N SER A 22 -0.96 30.09 -23.69
CA SER A 22 -1.80 30.59 -24.79
C SER A 22 -1.22 30.20 -26.15
N ALA A 23 -2.08 30.07 -27.16
CA ALA A 23 -1.67 29.71 -28.52
C ALA A 23 -0.56 30.63 -29.07
N GLY A 24 -0.65 31.94 -28.80
CA GLY A 24 0.38 32.91 -29.22
C GLY A 24 1.73 32.72 -28.54
N LYS A 25 1.77 32.22 -27.29
CA LYS A 25 3.01 31.86 -26.61
C LYS A 25 3.55 30.50 -27.07
N PHE A 26 2.66 29.53 -27.26
CA PHE A 26 3.01 28.21 -27.77
C PHE A 26 3.63 28.30 -29.17
N GLY A 27 3.04 29.08 -30.08
CA GLY A 27 3.57 29.23 -31.45
C GLY A 27 4.95 29.90 -31.54
N ARG A 28 5.44 30.52 -30.45
CA ARG A 28 6.79 31.11 -30.38
C ARG A 28 7.84 30.13 -29.88
N LEU A 29 7.43 28.94 -29.45
CA LEU A 29 8.36 27.91 -28.99
C LEU A 29 9.21 27.43 -30.15
N ARG A 30 10.52 27.52 -29.98
CA ARG A 30 11.48 26.90 -30.89
C ARG A 30 11.72 25.48 -30.41
N VAL A 31 11.35 24.51 -31.24
CA VAL A 31 11.68 23.11 -31.04
C VAL A 31 12.79 22.77 -32.02
N LEU A 32 13.87 22.17 -31.51
CA LEU A 32 14.90 21.60 -32.37
C LEU A 32 14.35 20.31 -32.93
N VAL A 33 14.13 20.28 -34.24
CA VAL A 33 13.62 19.11 -34.95
C VAL A 33 14.81 18.40 -35.60
N PRO A 34 15.19 17.20 -35.13
CA PRO A 34 16.29 16.44 -35.72
C PRO A 34 15.89 15.89 -37.10
N PRO A 35 16.83 15.33 -37.89
CA PRO A 35 16.52 14.65 -39.14
C PRO A 35 15.51 13.51 -38.95
N LEU A 36 14.73 13.19 -39.98
CA LEU A 36 13.64 12.21 -39.89
C LEU A 36 14.10 10.82 -39.43
N ALA A 37 15.31 10.39 -39.80
CA ALA A 37 15.88 9.12 -39.35
C ALA A 37 16.06 9.09 -37.82
N GLU A 38 16.62 10.16 -37.24
CA GLU A 38 16.81 10.29 -35.79
C GLU A 38 15.47 10.45 -35.06
N GLN A 39 14.50 11.16 -35.64
CA GLN A 39 13.15 11.23 -35.06
C GLN A 39 12.53 9.84 -34.88
N LYS A 40 12.66 8.96 -35.89
CA LYS A 40 12.14 7.58 -35.81
C LYS A 40 12.87 6.76 -34.75
N GLU A 41 14.19 6.86 -34.70
CA GLU A 41 15.00 6.16 -33.68
C GLU A 41 14.64 6.62 -32.26
N ILE A 42 14.41 7.93 -32.06
CA ILE A 42 13.96 8.46 -30.77
C ILE A 42 12.60 7.86 -30.39
N VAL A 43 11.65 7.82 -31.34
CA VAL A 43 10.31 7.26 -31.10
C VAL A 43 10.40 5.78 -30.73
N GLU A 44 11.11 4.97 -31.50
CA GLU A 44 11.28 3.53 -31.23
C GLU A 44 11.88 3.27 -29.85
N ARG A 45 12.88 4.07 -29.43
CA ARG A 45 13.48 3.96 -28.09
C ARG A 45 12.51 4.35 -26.98
N LEU A 46 11.70 5.38 -27.19
CA LEU A 46 10.71 5.81 -26.22
C LEU A 46 9.59 4.78 -26.08
N GLU A 47 9.10 4.24 -27.19
CA GLU A 47 8.08 3.17 -27.19
C GLU A 47 8.59 1.95 -26.42
N ALA A 48 9.79 1.46 -26.72
CA ALA A 48 10.40 0.36 -25.98
C ALA A 48 10.59 0.68 -24.48
N ALA A 49 10.96 1.91 -24.14
CA ALA A 49 11.10 2.32 -22.74
C ALA A 49 9.75 2.37 -22.01
N PHE A 50 8.68 2.84 -22.66
CA PHE A 50 7.34 2.85 -22.07
C PHE A 50 6.80 1.43 -21.88
N GLU A 51 6.97 0.54 -22.86
CA GLU A 51 6.60 -0.88 -22.72
C GLU A 51 7.33 -1.54 -21.53
N ALA A 52 8.62 -1.25 -21.37
CA ALA A 52 9.40 -1.77 -20.23
C ALA A 52 8.89 -1.24 -18.88
N VAL A 53 8.47 0.03 -18.81
CA VAL A 53 7.89 0.61 -17.59
C VAL A 53 6.56 -0.06 -17.26
N GLU A 54 5.68 -0.23 -18.24
CA GLU A 54 4.39 -0.91 -18.01
C GLU A 54 4.57 -2.36 -17.53
N GLU A 55 5.54 -3.08 -18.08
CA GLU A 55 5.83 -4.45 -17.64
C GLU A 55 6.39 -4.50 -16.21
N GLN A 56 7.24 -3.52 -15.84
CA GLN A 56 7.71 -3.39 -14.46
C GLN A 56 6.57 -3.08 -13.50
N GLU A 57 5.63 -2.19 -13.87
CA GLU A 57 4.46 -1.88 -13.06
C GLU A 57 3.61 -3.14 -12.80
N ARG A 58 3.30 -3.93 -13.85
CA ARG A 58 2.59 -5.21 -13.73
C ARG A 58 3.32 -6.20 -12.82
N THR A 59 4.63 -6.29 -12.96
CA THR A 59 5.46 -7.16 -12.12
C THR A 59 5.41 -6.76 -10.65
N ILE A 60 5.47 -5.46 -10.36
CA ILE A 60 5.38 -4.92 -9.00
C ILE A 60 4.00 -5.23 -8.41
N GLU A 61 2.92 -4.99 -9.14
CA GLU A 61 1.56 -5.29 -8.68
C GLU A 61 1.40 -6.77 -8.35
N TRP A 62 1.85 -7.65 -9.24
CA TRP A 62 1.80 -9.09 -9.01
C TRP A 62 2.64 -9.51 -7.80
N SER A 63 3.85 -8.97 -7.67
CA SER A 63 4.76 -9.25 -6.56
C SER A 63 4.15 -8.85 -5.22
N MET A 64 3.50 -7.68 -5.17
CA MET A 64 2.80 -7.19 -3.98
C MET A 64 1.61 -8.08 -3.61
N ALA A 65 0.81 -8.50 -4.58
CA ALA A 65 -0.31 -9.42 -4.36
C ALA A 65 0.19 -10.79 -3.84
N ARG A 66 1.24 -11.33 -4.44
CA ARG A 66 1.88 -12.57 -3.98
C ARG A 66 2.43 -12.45 -2.57
N ALA A 67 3.09 -11.34 -2.25
CA ALA A 67 3.61 -11.10 -0.90
C ALA A 67 2.48 -11.03 0.14
N ALA A 68 1.35 -10.40 -0.19
CA ALA A 68 0.18 -10.38 0.68
C ALA A 68 -0.41 -11.78 0.91
N ALA A 69 -0.58 -12.57 -0.16
CA ALA A 69 -1.05 -13.95 -0.06
C ALA A 69 -0.08 -14.82 0.76
N GLN A 70 1.22 -14.66 0.56
CA GLN A 70 2.23 -15.41 1.31
C GLN A 70 2.21 -15.07 2.81
N ARG A 71 2.01 -13.80 3.17
CA ARG A 71 1.81 -13.40 4.58
C ARG A 71 0.58 -14.10 5.18
N GLN A 72 -0.53 -14.16 4.46
CA GLN A 72 -1.73 -14.86 4.93
C GLN A 72 -1.49 -16.36 5.11
N ASN A 73 -0.76 -16.99 4.18
CA ASN A 73 -0.40 -18.41 4.29
C ASN A 73 0.49 -18.68 5.50
N ILE A 74 1.49 -17.82 5.75
CA ILE A 74 2.35 -17.93 6.94
C ILE A 74 1.53 -17.77 8.22
N LEU A 75 0.64 -16.78 8.30
CA LEU A 75 -0.22 -16.59 9.47
C LEU A 75 -1.13 -17.80 9.70
N ARG A 76 -1.74 -18.34 8.63
CA ARG A 76 -2.56 -19.55 8.72
C ARG A 76 -1.74 -20.72 9.28
N ALA A 77 -0.54 -20.94 8.75
CA ALA A 77 0.36 -22.00 9.21
C ALA A 77 0.82 -21.77 10.68
N ALA A 78 1.01 -20.52 11.09
CA ALA A 78 1.37 -20.18 12.46
C ALA A 78 0.24 -20.53 13.44
N PHE A 79 -0.99 -20.11 13.13
CA PHE A 79 -2.15 -20.37 13.98
C PHE A 79 -2.59 -21.84 13.98
N SER A 80 -2.28 -22.61 12.94
CA SER A 80 -2.49 -24.06 12.91
C SER A 80 -1.36 -24.87 13.56
N GLY A 81 -0.30 -24.22 14.05
CA GLY A 81 0.86 -24.88 14.66
C GLY A 81 1.81 -25.54 13.64
N GLN A 82 1.58 -25.38 12.34
CA GLN A 82 2.34 -26.07 11.29
C GLN A 82 3.73 -25.49 11.02
N LEU A 83 4.10 -24.37 11.65
CA LEU A 83 5.42 -23.75 11.50
C LEU A 83 6.54 -24.39 12.35
N VAL A 84 6.18 -25.29 13.27
CA VAL A 84 7.13 -25.98 14.16
C VAL A 84 6.80 -27.48 14.12
N PRO A 85 7.82 -28.38 14.16
CA PRO A 85 7.58 -29.82 14.30
C PRO A 85 6.66 -30.11 15.47
N GLN A 86 5.62 -30.90 15.23
CA GLN A 86 4.65 -31.31 16.25
C GLN A 86 5.13 -32.60 16.90
N ASP A 87 5.11 -32.68 18.24
CA ASP A 87 5.38 -33.91 18.96
C ASP A 87 4.08 -34.71 19.10
N SER A 88 4.09 -35.97 18.66
CA SER A 88 2.93 -36.87 18.77
C SER A 88 2.56 -37.22 20.23
N SER A 89 3.46 -36.97 21.16
CA SER A 89 3.25 -37.18 22.60
C SER A 89 2.65 -35.97 23.32
N ASP A 90 2.50 -34.82 22.64
CA ASP A 90 1.88 -33.63 23.22
C ASP A 90 0.41 -33.88 23.59
N GLU A 91 0.00 -33.34 24.74
CA GLU A 91 -1.39 -33.43 25.17
C GLU A 91 -2.30 -32.64 24.20
N PRO A 92 -3.48 -33.18 23.84
CA PRO A 92 -4.40 -32.46 22.97
C PRO A 92 -4.94 -31.21 23.65
N ALA A 93 -4.99 -30.10 22.91
CA ALA A 93 -5.39 -28.79 23.43
C ALA A 93 -6.77 -28.78 24.10
N SER A 94 -7.67 -29.70 23.76
CA SER A 94 -8.97 -29.88 24.41
C SER A 94 -8.84 -30.15 25.92
N VAL A 95 -7.88 -30.98 26.31
CA VAL A 95 -7.65 -31.38 27.71
C VAL A 95 -7.18 -30.17 28.53
N LEU A 96 -6.25 -29.38 27.99
CA LEU A 96 -5.79 -28.15 28.62
C LEU A 96 -6.92 -27.13 28.77
N LEU A 97 -7.77 -26.97 27.74
CA LEU A 97 -8.92 -26.05 27.77
C LEU A 97 -9.97 -26.46 28.80
N GLU A 98 -10.25 -27.75 28.96
CA GLU A 98 -11.12 -28.27 30.03
C GLU A 98 -10.56 -27.95 31.42
N ARG A 99 -9.25 -28.17 31.62
CA ARG A 99 -8.56 -27.80 32.88
C ARG A 99 -8.66 -26.30 33.18
N ILE A 100 -8.44 -25.45 32.19
CA ILE A 100 -8.56 -23.99 32.34
C ILE A 100 -10.00 -23.59 32.68
N ARG A 101 -11.01 -24.20 32.04
CA ARG A 101 -12.44 -23.94 32.34
C ARG A 101 -12.79 -24.35 33.77
N ALA A 102 -12.36 -25.53 34.20
CA ALA A 102 -12.57 -26.01 35.57
C ALA A 102 -11.90 -25.09 36.60
N GLN A 103 -10.65 -24.67 36.36
CA GLN A 103 -9.96 -23.71 37.23
C GLN A 103 -10.64 -22.34 37.28
N ARG A 104 -11.11 -21.81 36.13
CA ARG A 104 -11.82 -20.51 36.09
C ARG A 104 -13.17 -20.56 36.80
N GLN A 105 -13.89 -21.68 36.70
CA GLN A 105 -15.16 -21.88 37.41
C GLN A 105 -14.94 -21.99 38.93
N ALA A 106 -13.87 -22.66 39.35
CA ALA A 106 -13.47 -22.74 40.76
C ALA A 106 -12.95 -21.38 41.31
N ALA A 107 -12.38 -20.55 40.46
CA ALA A 107 -11.77 -19.26 40.81
C ALA A 107 -12.73 -18.05 40.66
N VAL A 108 -14.06 -18.23 40.74
CA VAL A 108 -15.01 -17.10 40.80
C VAL A 108 -15.24 -16.68 42.26
N PRO A 109 -14.54 -15.68 42.81
CA PRO A 109 -15.08 -14.90 43.93
C PRO A 109 -16.08 -13.89 43.36
N SER A 110 -17.27 -13.86 43.96
CA SER A 110 -18.34 -12.92 43.65
C SER A 110 -17.93 -11.48 43.97
N THR A 111 -17.25 -10.76 43.07
CA THR A 111 -17.11 -9.31 43.23
C THR A 111 -18.25 -8.62 42.47
N LYS A 112 -19.31 -8.30 43.23
CA LYS A 112 -20.37 -7.36 42.84
C LYS A 112 -19.74 -6.09 42.29
N ARG A 113 -19.72 -5.90 40.97
CA ARG A 113 -19.40 -4.61 40.35
C ARG A 113 -20.53 -3.65 40.68
N LYS A 114 -20.31 -2.75 41.65
CA LYS A 114 -21.22 -1.62 41.92
C LYS A 114 -21.33 -0.78 40.64
N ALA A 115 -22.56 -0.59 40.18
CA ALA A 115 -22.90 0.25 39.05
C ALA A 115 -22.30 1.65 39.20
N GLY A 116 -21.56 2.09 38.18
CA GLY A 116 -21.06 3.45 38.06
C GLY A 116 -22.23 4.43 37.89
N ARG A 117 -22.16 5.51 38.68
CA ARG A 117 -23.06 6.67 38.74
C ARG A 117 -23.24 7.34 37.36
N PRO A 118 -24.43 7.87 37.02
CA PRO A 118 -24.69 8.41 35.68
C PRO A 118 -23.94 9.71 35.38
N ALA A 119 -23.68 9.93 34.10
CA ALA A 119 -22.95 11.04 33.50
C ALA A 119 -23.60 12.41 33.80
N LYS A 120 -22.77 13.42 34.08
CA LYS A 120 -23.18 14.84 34.01
C LYS A 120 -22.97 15.34 32.58
N ALA A 121 -24.06 15.81 31.97
CA ALA A 121 -24.05 16.62 30.76
C ALA A 121 -23.52 18.03 31.09
N THR A 122 -22.69 18.58 30.22
CA THR A 122 -22.39 20.02 30.18
C THR A 122 -22.68 20.55 28.79
N ALA A 123 -23.29 21.74 28.80
CA ALA A 123 -23.80 22.54 27.69
C ALA A 123 -22.70 23.13 26.79
#